data_AF-A0A354Z5P8-F1
#
_entry.id   AF-A0A354Z5P8-F1
#
_cell.length_a   1.000
_cell.length_b   1.000
_cell.length_c   1.000
_cell.angle_alpha   90.00
_cell.angle_beta   90.00
_cell.angle_gamma   90.00
#
_symmetry.space_group_name_H-M   'P 1'
#
loop_
_entity.id
_entity.type
_entity.pdbx_description
1 polymer ?
#
loop_
_entity_poly.entity_id
_entity_poly.type
_entity_poly.pdbx_seq_one_letter_code
_entity_poly.pdbx_strand_id
1 'polypeptide(L)'
;MAEAGRYSIELYDPFQGVRQYVGTCVVRDAPGRSKSGMGIASSVFSAVDDWGPRSTRVGKPFNVGVDGASVLWVSTFCAPQDTMVTLGDQRLEATVGGSVISAKLINPHLLNSPGRLPLRIFDPVSQESVYVGDFVIVD
;
A
#
# COMPACT_ATOMS: atom_id res chain seq x y z
N MET A 1 -16.82 -6.95 18.33
CA MET A 1 -15.53 -7.15 17.62
C MET A 1 -14.50 -7.57 18.65
N ALA A 2 -13.53 -8.42 18.29
CA ALA A 2 -12.44 -8.77 19.20
C ALA A 2 -11.48 -7.58 19.35
N GLU A 3 -10.98 -7.36 20.56
CA GLU A 3 -9.95 -6.34 20.83
C GLU A 3 -8.58 -6.83 20.32
N ALA A 4 -7.62 -5.92 20.18
CA ALA A 4 -6.24 -6.34 19.91
C ALA A 4 -5.72 -7.14 21.12
N GLY A 5 -5.09 -8.28 20.86
CA GLY A 5 -4.68 -9.17 21.92
C GLY A 5 -4.32 -10.57 21.44
N ARG A 6 -3.83 -11.37 22.39
CA ARG A 6 -3.54 -12.79 22.20
C ARG A 6 -4.66 -13.59 22.83
N TYR A 7 -5.33 -14.39 22.02
CA TYR A 7 -6.47 -15.22 22.44
C TYR A 7 -6.06 -16.67 22.34
N SER A 8 -6.28 -17.45 23.40
CA SER A 8 -6.12 -18.91 23.32
C SER A 8 -7.20 -19.47 22.41
N ILE A 9 -6.79 -20.37 21.50
CA ILE A 9 -7.68 -21.23 20.74
C ILE A 9 -7.70 -22.56 21.48
N GLU A 10 -8.88 -22.96 21.93
CA GLU A 10 -9.12 -24.19 22.67
C GLU A 10 -10.16 -25.05 21.95
N LEU A 11 -9.92 -26.35 21.88
CA LEU A 11 -10.94 -27.33 21.53
C LEU A 11 -11.67 -27.70 22.82
N TYR A 12 -12.99 -27.50 22.83
CA TYR A 12 -13.84 -27.82 23.98
C TYR A 12 -14.69 -29.06 23.69
N ASP A 13 -14.54 -30.10 24.52
CA ASP A 13 -15.44 -31.26 24.55
C ASP A 13 -16.53 -31.00 25.61
N PRO A 14 -17.79 -30.76 25.21
CA PRO A 14 -18.87 -30.46 26.14
C PRO A 14 -19.34 -31.68 26.95
N PHE A 15 -19.05 -32.91 26.51
CA PHE A 15 -19.47 -34.13 27.21
C PHE A 15 -18.51 -34.49 28.34
N GLN A 16 -17.21 -34.23 28.15
CA GLN A 16 -16.18 -34.46 29.16
C GLN A 16 -15.84 -33.21 29.98
N GLY A 17 -16.30 -32.04 29.54
CA GLY A 17 -15.93 -30.75 30.15
C GLY A 17 -14.45 -30.40 29.97
N VAL A 18 -13.77 -31.03 29.01
CA VAL A 18 -12.33 -30.88 28.79
C VAL A 18 -12.06 -29.77 27.78
N ARG A 19 -11.03 -28.96 28.06
CA ARG A 19 -10.48 -27.95 27.14
C ARG A 19 -9.06 -28.34 26.77
N GLN A 20 -8.80 -28.47 25.48
CA GLN A 20 -7.46 -28.70 24.96
C GLN A 20 -6.95 -27.45 24.25
N TYR A 21 -5.79 -26.95 24.67
CA TYR A 21 -5.11 -25.87 23.96
C TYR A 21 -4.66 -26.32 22.57
N VAL A 22 -5.02 -25.56 21.55
CA VAL A 22 -4.68 -25.81 20.14
C VAL A 22 -3.69 -24.79 19.61
N GLY A 23 -3.75 -23.54 20.07
CA GLY A 23 -2.88 -22.48 19.59
C GLY A 23 -3.26 -21.10 20.10
N THR A 24 -2.62 -20.07 19.55
CA THR A 24 -2.92 -18.67 19.87
C THR A 24 -3.38 -17.94 18.60
N CYS A 25 -4.53 -17.28 18.68
CA CYS A 25 -4.93 -16.26 17.71
C CYS A 25 -4.36 -14.90 18.16
N VAL A 26 -3.73 -14.16 17.26
CA VAL A 26 -3.27 -12.80 17.53
C VAL A 26 -4.11 -11.83 16.72
N VAL A 27 -4.93 -11.03 17.41
CA VAL A 27 -5.63 -9.90 16.83
C VAL A 27 -4.74 -8.67 16.99
N ARG A 28 -4.45 -7.98 15.89
CA ARG A 28 -3.67 -6.75 15.90
C ARG A 28 -4.61 -5.56 15.76
N ASP A 29 -4.20 -4.41 16.28
CA ASP A 29 -4.88 -3.15 15.97
C ASP A 29 -4.90 -2.96 14.46
N ALA A 30 -6.02 -2.45 13.95
CA ALA A 30 -6.07 -1.99 12.59
C ALA A 30 -5.04 -0.87 12.42
N PRO A 31 -4.22 -0.87 11.37
CA PRO A 31 -3.31 0.23 11.12
C PRO A 31 -4.12 1.53 11.01
N GLY A 32 -3.57 2.59 11.58
CA GLY A 32 -4.22 3.91 11.61
C GLY A 32 -4.54 4.43 10.22
N ARG A 33 -5.23 5.57 10.14
CA ARG A 33 -5.49 6.22 8.84
C ARG A 33 -4.25 6.94 8.33
N SER A 34 -4.07 6.95 7.01
CA SER A 34 -3.09 7.83 6.38
C SER A 34 -3.42 9.28 6.72
N LYS A 35 -2.41 10.16 6.76
CA LYS A 35 -2.62 11.58 7.04
C LYS A 35 -2.29 12.40 5.80
N SER A 36 -3.11 13.41 5.54
CA SER A 36 -2.79 14.43 4.53
C SER A 36 -1.62 15.30 4.99
N GLY A 37 -1.08 16.14 4.10
CA GLY A 37 -0.03 17.10 4.44
C GLY A 37 -0.42 18.10 5.54
N MET A 38 -1.72 18.24 5.83
CA MET A 38 -2.25 19.07 6.94
C MET A 38 -2.45 18.26 8.24
N GLY A 39 -2.04 16.99 8.27
CA GLY A 39 -2.19 16.11 9.44
C GLY A 39 -3.59 15.52 9.64
N ILE A 40 -4.53 15.80 8.74
CA ILE A 40 -5.90 15.29 8.79
C ILE A 40 -5.91 13.82 8.37
N ALA A 41 -6.55 12.97 9.17
CA ALA A 41 -6.73 11.55 8.85
C ALA A 41 -7.60 11.37 7.60
N SER A 42 -7.13 10.55 6.67
CA SER A 42 -7.84 10.13 5.47
C SER A 42 -9.08 9.33 5.85
N SER A 43 -10.19 9.58 5.17
CA SER A 43 -11.41 8.80 5.34
C SER A 43 -11.37 7.48 4.56
N VAL A 44 -10.55 7.40 3.52
CA VAL A 44 -10.53 6.28 2.56
C VAL A 44 -9.26 5.42 2.61
N PHE A 45 -8.11 5.98 2.98
CA PHE A 45 -6.83 5.26 3.01
C PHE A 45 -6.38 4.91 4.43
N SER A 46 -6.00 3.66 4.64
CA SER A 46 -5.16 3.30 5.80
C SER A 46 -3.77 3.88 5.66
N ALA A 47 -3.02 3.86 6.76
CA ALA A 47 -1.59 4.16 6.76
C ALA A 47 -0.89 3.34 5.68
N VAL A 48 0.12 3.96 5.07
CA VAL A 48 1.03 3.27 4.15
C VAL A 48 2.07 2.55 4.99
N ASP A 49 2.19 1.24 4.78
CA ASP A 49 3.12 0.39 5.51
C ASP A 49 4.51 0.41 4.85
N ASP A 50 4.57 0.24 3.52
CA ASP A 50 5.81 0.30 2.73
C ASP A 50 5.48 0.59 1.26
N TRP A 51 6.50 0.91 0.46
CA TRP A 51 6.35 1.10 -0.99
C TRP A 51 7.69 0.92 -1.71
N GLY A 52 7.61 0.63 -3.00
CA GLY A 52 8.80 0.63 -3.84
C GLY A 52 8.57 0.34 -5.32
N PRO A 53 9.66 0.36 -6.12
CA PRO A 53 11.00 0.81 -5.75
C PRO A 53 11.06 2.31 -5.39
N ARG A 54 12.09 2.74 -4.65
CA ARG A 54 12.28 4.14 -4.23
C ARG A 54 13.16 4.96 -5.18
N SER A 55 13.88 4.28 -6.07
CA SER A 55 14.78 4.94 -7.00
C SER A 55 15.07 4.10 -8.24
N THR A 56 15.54 4.77 -9.30
CA THR A 56 16.16 4.15 -10.47
C THR A 56 17.28 5.03 -11.01
N ARG A 57 18.00 4.55 -12.03
CA ARG A 57 18.94 5.36 -12.82
C ARG A 57 18.26 5.95 -14.05
N VAL A 58 18.79 7.05 -14.57
CA VAL A 58 18.30 7.67 -15.81
C VAL A 58 18.15 6.65 -16.93
N GLY A 59 16.96 6.61 -17.54
CA GLY A 59 16.61 5.72 -18.63
C GLY A 59 16.59 4.23 -18.27
N LYS A 60 16.76 3.86 -17.00
CA LYS A 60 16.72 2.45 -16.55
C LYS A 60 15.34 2.09 -16.02
N PRO A 61 14.74 1.00 -16.52
CA PRO A 61 13.49 0.50 -15.97
C PRO A 61 13.74 -0.10 -14.58
N PHE A 62 12.68 -0.20 -13.78
CA PHE A 62 12.71 -0.74 -12.43
C PHE A 62 11.53 -1.68 -12.21
N ASN A 63 11.71 -2.71 -11.37
CA ASN A 63 10.68 -3.70 -11.04
C ASN A 63 9.84 -4.10 -12.27
N VAL A 64 10.55 -4.65 -13.27
CA VAL A 64 10.02 -4.89 -14.60
C VAL A 64 8.95 -5.97 -14.55
N GLY A 65 7.74 -5.64 -14.98
CA GLY A 65 6.63 -6.59 -15.12
C GLY A 65 6.83 -7.53 -16.31
N VAL A 66 5.93 -8.51 -16.46
CA VAL A 66 5.97 -9.50 -17.55
C VAL A 66 5.87 -8.83 -18.94
N ASP A 67 5.21 -7.67 -19.02
CA ASP A 67 5.06 -6.86 -20.23
C ASP A 67 6.25 -5.92 -20.49
N GLY A 68 7.28 -5.94 -19.64
CA GLY A 68 8.44 -5.04 -19.75
C GLY A 68 8.23 -3.66 -19.13
N ALA A 69 7.04 -3.34 -18.62
CA ALA A 69 6.75 -2.06 -18.00
C ALA A 69 7.37 -1.97 -16.59
N SER A 70 7.75 -0.76 -16.16
CA SER A 70 8.19 -0.56 -14.77
C SER A 70 7.00 -0.45 -13.84
N VAL A 71 7.06 -1.11 -12.67
CA VAL A 71 5.93 -1.21 -11.74
C VAL A 71 6.29 -0.63 -10.37
N LEU A 72 5.46 0.29 -9.88
CA LEU A 72 5.47 0.75 -8.49
C LEU A 72 4.45 -0.05 -7.68
N TRP A 73 4.75 -0.30 -6.41
CA TRP A 73 3.80 -0.86 -5.46
C TRP A 73 3.76 -0.03 -4.18
N VAL A 74 2.59 0.06 -3.58
CA VAL A 74 2.33 0.69 -2.29
C VAL A 74 1.56 -0.30 -1.44
N SER A 75 2.07 -0.62 -0.26
CA SER A 75 1.39 -1.49 0.70
C SER A 75 0.58 -0.65 1.68
N THR A 76 -0.70 -0.97 1.80
CA THR A 76 -1.64 -0.36 2.74
C THR A 76 -2.77 -1.33 3.03
N PHE A 77 -3.27 -1.35 4.25
CA PHE A 77 -4.30 -2.29 4.67
C PHE A 77 -5.67 -2.05 4.02
N CYS A 78 -5.99 -0.79 3.68
CA CYS A 78 -7.21 -0.48 2.96
C CYS A 78 -7.03 0.68 1.99
N ALA A 79 -7.57 0.49 0.80
CA ALA A 79 -7.65 1.46 -0.27
C ALA A 79 -8.90 1.17 -1.13
N PRO A 80 -9.59 2.20 -1.65
CA PRO A 80 -10.66 2.01 -2.63
C PRO A 80 -10.19 1.26 -3.87
N GLN A 81 -11.07 0.49 -4.52
CA GLN A 81 -10.71 -0.27 -5.73
C GLN A 81 -10.30 0.62 -6.90
N ASP A 82 -10.88 1.82 -7.01
CA ASP A 82 -10.59 2.80 -8.06
C ASP A 82 -9.38 3.69 -7.73
N THR A 83 -8.56 3.31 -6.76
CA THR A 83 -7.35 4.06 -6.39
C THR A 83 -6.44 4.21 -7.60
N MET A 84 -5.95 5.43 -7.82
CA MET A 84 -4.90 5.74 -8.77
C MET A 84 -3.58 6.03 -8.04
N VAL A 85 -2.47 5.85 -8.73
CA VAL A 85 -1.15 6.31 -8.27
C VAL A 85 -0.73 7.52 -9.07
N THR A 86 -0.16 8.53 -8.44
CA THR A 86 0.42 9.69 -9.12
C THR A 86 1.93 9.73 -8.87
N LEU A 87 2.72 9.85 -9.93
CA LEU A 87 4.17 9.99 -9.88
C LEU A 87 4.57 11.31 -10.55
N GLY A 88 5.01 12.28 -9.76
CA GLY A 88 5.12 13.67 -10.26
C GLY A 88 3.74 14.18 -10.66
N ASP A 89 3.59 14.60 -11.91
CA ASP A 89 2.32 15.06 -12.49
C ASP A 89 1.57 13.97 -13.25
N GLN A 90 2.14 12.76 -13.37
CA GLN A 90 1.53 11.68 -14.15
C GLN A 90 0.65 10.80 -13.27
N ARG A 91 -0.62 10.65 -13.69
CA ARG A 91 -1.53 9.64 -13.13
C ARG A 91 -1.28 8.29 -13.80
N LEU A 92 -1.20 7.26 -12.99
CA LEU A 92 -0.99 5.87 -13.36
C LEU A 92 -2.23 5.08 -12.95
N GLU A 93 -2.76 4.30 -13.88
CA GLU A 93 -3.73 3.27 -13.53
C GLU A 93 -3.10 2.27 -12.58
N ALA A 94 -3.85 1.93 -11.54
CA ALA A 94 -3.42 1.02 -10.52
C ALA A 94 -4.40 -0.14 -10.37
N THR A 95 -3.86 -1.27 -9.91
CA THR A 95 -4.62 -2.44 -9.50
C THR A 95 -4.50 -2.57 -7.99
N VAL A 96 -5.63 -2.62 -7.30
CA VAL A 96 -5.68 -2.82 -5.85
C VAL A 96 -5.97 -4.30 -5.56
N GLY A 97 -4.96 -5.02 -5.08
CA GLY A 97 -5.04 -6.44 -4.76
C GLY A 97 -4.66 -6.71 -3.31
N GLY A 98 -5.63 -7.11 -2.48
CA GLY A 98 -5.40 -7.30 -1.05
C GLY A 98 -4.88 -6.01 -0.39
N SER A 99 -3.70 -6.07 0.20
CA SER A 99 -3.03 -4.94 0.86
C SER A 99 -1.95 -4.26 0.00
N VAL A 100 -2.01 -4.42 -1.32
CA VAL A 100 -1.03 -3.87 -2.26
C VAL A 100 -1.74 -3.16 -3.41
N ILE A 101 -1.34 -1.92 -3.65
CA ILE A 101 -1.68 -1.14 -4.84
C ILE A 101 -0.49 -1.24 -5.79
N SER A 102 -0.69 -1.74 -7.01
CA SER A 102 0.36 -1.82 -8.04
C SER A 102 0.03 -0.88 -9.20
N ALA A 103 0.97 -0.05 -9.63
CA ALA A 103 0.80 0.89 -10.72
C ALA A 103 1.88 0.74 -11.79
N LYS A 104 1.46 0.69 -13.05
CA LYS A 104 2.37 0.55 -14.19
C LYS A 104 2.76 1.93 -14.74
N LEU A 105 4.06 2.13 -14.96
CA LEU A 105 4.57 3.29 -15.66
C LEU A 105 4.50 3.07 -17.17
N ILE A 106 3.46 3.61 -17.81
CA ILE A 106 3.23 3.46 -19.26
C ILE A 106 4.13 4.41 -20.06
N ASN A 107 4.45 5.58 -19.52
CA ASN A 107 5.30 6.58 -20.17
C ASN A 107 6.71 6.59 -19.54
N PRO A 108 7.71 5.97 -20.18
CA PRO A 108 9.06 5.91 -19.63
C PRO A 108 9.82 7.24 -19.72
N HIS A 109 9.30 8.25 -20.42
CA HIS A 109 9.97 9.55 -20.55
C HIS A 109 10.20 10.25 -19.21
N LEU A 110 9.40 9.95 -18.19
CA LEU A 110 9.63 10.44 -16.82
C LEU A 110 10.99 10.02 -16.25
N LEU A 111 11.60 8.95 -16.76
CA LEU A 111 12.88 8.43 -16.28
C LEU A 111 14.08 9.04 -17.01
N ASN A 112 13.86 9.93 -17.98
CA ASN A 112 14.92 10.46 -18.85
C ASN A 112 15.71 11.61 -18.24
N SER A 113 15.38 12.04 -17.02
CA SER A 113 16.08 13.12 -16.34
C SER A 113 16.21 12.83 -14.85
N PRO A 114 17.38 13.11 -14.24
CA PRO A 114 17.54 13.04 -12.80
C PRO A 114 16.54 13.92 -12.09
N GLY A 115 16.10 13.49 -10.90
CA GLY A 115 15.14 14.27 -10.14
C GLY A 115 14.47 13.49 -9.02
N ARG A 116 13.57 14.18 -8.30
CA ARG A 116 12.71 13.60 -7.28
C ARG A 116 11.28 13.81 -7.71
N LEU A 117 10.54 12.72 -7.86
CA LEU A 117 9.14 12.73 -8.25
C LEU A 117 8.30 12.33 -7.03
N PRO A 118 7.38 13.20 -6.55
CA PRO A 118 6.49 12.82 -5.46
C PRO A 118 5.58 11.68 -5.91
N LEU A 119 5.52 10.64 -5.08
CA LEU A 119 4.58 9.53 -5.21
C LEU A 119 3.37 9.77 -4.30
N ARG A 120 2.18 9.62 -4.86
CA ARG A 120 0.91 9.76 -4.15
C ARG A 120 -0.04 8.62 -4.52
N ILE A 121 -0.90 8.25 -3.58
CA ILE A 121 -2.14 7.52 -3.88
C ILE A 121 -3.29 8.51 -3.90
N PHE A 122 -4.26 8.28 -4.78
CA PHE A 122 -5.37 9.19 -5.04
C PHE A 122 -6.66 8.40 -5.24
N ASP A 123 -7.72 8.80 -4.55
CA ASP A 123 -9.05 8.27 -4.76
C ASP A 123 -9.87 9.26 -5.61
N PRO A 124 -10.29 8.90 -6.84
CA PRO A 124 -11.05 9.80 -7.69
C PRO A 124 -12.45 10.13 -7.16
N VAL A 125 -13.02 9.29 -6.29
CA VAL A 125 -14.37 9.48 -5.76
C VAL A 125 -14.39 10.55 -4.65
N SER A 126 -13.56 10.39 -3.62
CA SER A 126 -13.43 11.38 -2.53
C SER A 126 -12.55 12.57 -2.87
N GLN A 127 -11.76 12.46 -3.94
CA GLN A 127 -10.65 13.38 -4.30
C GLN A 127 -9.54 13.46 -3.25
N GLU A 128 -9.48 12.54 -2.28
CA GLU A 128 -8.39 12.49 -1.32
C GLU A 128 -7.09 12.05 -1.99
N SER A 129 -6.00 12.73 -1.64
CA SER A 129 -4.64 12.37 -2.05
C SER A 129 -3.73 12.25 -0.83
N VAL A 130 -3.02 11.13 -0.75
CA VAL A 130 -2.05 10.84 0.32
C VAL A 130 -0.66 10.81 -0.28
N TYR A 131 0.26 11.57 0.32
CA TYR A 131 1.68 11.52 -0.01
C TYR A 131 2.31 10.24 0.53
N VAL A 132 3.02 9.52 -0.33
CA VAL A 132 3.66 8.23 -0.02
C VAL A 132 5.17 8.41 0.20
N GLY A 133 5.82 9.21 -0.63
CA GLY A 133 7.27 9.43 -0.59
C GLY A 133 7.78 10.05 -1.89
N ASP A 134 9.10 10.20 -2.02
CA ASP A 134 9.75 10.67 -3.24
C ASP A 134 10.46 9.53 -3.95
N PHE A 135 10.11 9.31 -5.22
CA PHE A 135 10.85 8.43 -6.11
C PHE A 135 12.03 9.18 -6.72
N VAL A 136 13.25 8.64 -6.58
CA VAL A 136 14.49 9.32 -6.97
C VAL A 136 15.06 8.74 -8.26
N ILE A 137 15.30 9.59 -9.25
CA ILE A 137 16.02 9.24 -10.47
C ILE A 137 17.44 9.82 -10.33
N VAL A 138 18.44 8.94 -10.33
CA VAL A 138 19.87 9.32 -10.24
C VAL A 138 20.56 9.08 -11.57
N ASP A 139 21.72 9.71 -11.78
CA ASP A 139 22.57 9.47 -12.96
C ASP A 139 23.08 8.01 -13.06
#